data_AF-A0A645ESU5-F1
#
_entry.id   AF-A0A645ESU5-F1
#
_cell.length_a   1.000
_cell.length_b   1.000
_cell.length_c   1.000
_cell.angle_alpha   90.00
_cell.angle_beta   90.00
_cell.angle_gamma   90.00
#
_symmetry.space_group_name_H-M   'P 1'
#
loop_
_entity.id
_entity.type
_entity.pdbx_description
1 polymer ?
#
loop_
_entity_poly.entity_id
_entity_poly.type
_entity_poly.pdbx_seq_one_letter_code
_entity_poly.pdbx_strand_id
1 'polypeptide(L)'
;MVRTEEGLLPGHIVMLWLMEVSSITNEFIAPQYFEYRYGVEAEEAKRLLVDKGYADYCGARESLPLLNAEVLKRLLKGKELPLSGKKEELLKRVQDNFSQEELEGLITLRRCVITAEGTEALDRHRDIIKRHGMKAMYASK
;
A
#
# COMPACT_ATOMS: atom_id res chain seq x y z
N MET A 1 -12.65 12.08 20.33
CA MET A 1 -11.36 12.40 19.68
C MET A 1 -11.49 13.74 18.98
N VAL A 2 -10.45 14.58 19.02
CA VAL A 2 -10.45 15.89 18.34
C VAL A 2 -9.95 15.68 16.91
N ARG A 3 -10.64 16.29 15.93
CA ARG A 3 -10.22 16.26 14.52
C ARG A 3 -9.13 17.31 14.28
N THR A 4 -8.25 17.05 13.31
CA THR A 4 -7.32 18.06 12.79
C THR A 4 -8.07 19.13 12.00
N GLU A 5 -7.39 20.21 11.62
CA GLU A 5 -7.94 21.27 10.78
C GLU A 5 -8.45 20.74 9.42
N GLU A 6 -7.82 19.68 8.90
CA GLU A 6 -8.21 18.98 7.67
C GLU A 6 -9.37 17.97 7.87
N GLY A 7 -9.90 17.91 9.09
CA GLY A 7 -10.99 17.02 9.49
C GLY A 7 -10.55 15.58 9.74
N LEU A 8 -9.24 15.30 9.85
CA LEU A 8 -8.72 13.95 10.07
C LEU A 8 -8.78 13.58 11.56
N LEU A 9 -9.06 12.30 11.86
CA LEU A 9 -8.92 11.76 13.20
C LEU A 9 -7.47 11.31 13.41
N PRO A 10 -6.98 11.24 14.66
CA PRO A 10 -5.66 10.68 14.96
C PRO A 10 -5.43 9.29 14.33
N GLY A 11 -6.47 8.46 14.27
CA GLY A 11 -6.41 7.17 13.58
C GLY A 11 -6.19 7.25 12.06
N HIS A 12 -6.71 8.28 11.39
CA HIS A 12 -6.40 8.50 9.97
C HIS A 12 -4.92 8.85 9.78
N ILE A 13 -4.35 9.68 10.66
CA ILE A 13 -2.93 10.03 10.62
C ILE A 13 -2.05 8.81 10.87
N VAL A 14 -2.42 7.94 11.83
CA VAL A 14 -1.71 6.68 12.05
C VAL A 14 -1.84 5.73 10.85
N MET A 15 -3.02 5.63 10.22
CA MET A 15 -3.21 4.82 9.01
C MET A 15 -2.34 5.34 7.86
N LEU A 16 -2.33 6.65 7.64
CA LEU A 16 -1.52 7.29 6.61
C LEU A 16 -0.02 7.04 6.83
N TRP A 17 0.43 7.08 8.10
CA TRP A 17 1.80 6.73 8.46
C TRP A 17 2.09 5.25 8.22
N LEU A 18 1.15 4.34 8.52
CA LEU A 18 1.31 2.93 8.21
C LEU A 18 1.46 2.68 6.70
N MET A 19 0.75 3.42 5.86
CA MET A 19 0.89 3.38 4.40
C MET A 19 2.27 3.88 3.93
N GLU A 20 2.86 4.85 4.63
CA GLU A 20 4.20 5.36 4.34
C GLU A 20 5.29 4.32 4.65
N VAL A 21 5.23 3.71 5.85
CA VAL A 21 6.30 2.83 6.34
C VAL A 21 6.15 1.37 5.94
N SER A 22 4.95 0.96 5.52
CA SER A 22 4.63 -0.43 5.18
C SER A 22 4.23 -0.55 3.70
N SER A 23 4.54 -1.68 3.08
CA SER A 23 4.06 -2.01 1.72
C SER A 23 2.58 -2.45 1.75
N ILE A 24 1.69 -1.53 2.12
CA ILE A 24 0.24 -1.74 2.15
C ILE A 24 -0.27 -1.97 0.71
N THR A 25 -1.23 -2.87 0.57
CA THR A 25 -1.95 -3.14 -0.67
C THR A 25 -3.44 -2.94 -0.46
N ASN A 26 -4.20 -2.92 -1.55
CA ASN A 26 -5.67 -2.96 -1.50
C ASN A 26 -6.21 -4.20 -0.78
N GLU A 27 -5.44 -5.28 -0.67
CA GLU A 27 -5.80 -6.51 0.06
C GLU A 27 -5.32 -6.51 1.52
N PHE A 28 -4.63 -5.46 1.98
CA PHE A 28 -4.14 -5.38 3.36
C PHE A 28 -5.30 -5.29 4.34
N ILE A 29 -5.37 -6.26 5.25
CA ILE A 29 -6.30 -6.27 6.37
C ILE A 29 -5.57 -5.71 7.59
N ALA A 30 -6.03 -4.59 8.11
CA ALA A 30 -5.45 -4.02 9.32
C ALA A 30 -5.74 -4.92 10.55
N PRO A 31 -4.84 -4.94 11.55
CA PRO A 31 -5.09 -5.68 12.78
C PRO A 31 -6.35 -5.18 13.50
N GLN A 32 -7.11 -6.09 14.14
CA GLN A 32 -8.35 -5.77 14.86
C GLN A 32 -8.16 -4.73 15.97
N TYR A 33 -6.96 -4.60 16.53
CA TYR A 33 -6.67 -3.58 17.54
C TYR A 33 -6.73 -2.15 16.99
N PHE A 34 -6.71 -1.95 15.66
CA PHE A 34 -6.63 -0.64 15.05
C PHE A 34 -7.86 0.21 15.40
N GLU A 35 -9.05 -0.37 15.27
CA GLU A 35 -10.30 0.29 15.61
C GLU A 35 -10.38 0.58 17.11
N TYR A 36 -10.08 -0.40 17.95
CA TYR A 36 -10.08 -0.22 19.41
C TYR A 36 -9.10 0.87 19.86
N ARG A 37 -7.90 0.91 19.27
CA ARG A 37 -6.82 1.81 19.71
C ARG A 37 -6.93 3.21 19.11
N TYR A 38 -7.44 3.34 17.90
CA TYR A 38 -7.46 4.62 17.17
C TYR A 38 -8.84 5.13 16.82
N GLY A 39 -9.91 4.39 17.17
CA GLY A 39 -11.29 4.83 17.04
C GLY A 39 -11.75 5.01 15.59
N VAL A 40 -11.07 4.37 14.64
CA VAL A 40 -11.43 4.38 13.23
C VAL A 40 -11.38 2.96 12.68
N GLU A 41 -12.39 2.58 11.91
CA GLU A 41 -12.36 1.35 11.13
C GLU A 41 -11.31 1.52 10.02
N ALA A 42 -10.50 0.49 9.78
CA ALA A 42 -9.33 0.60 8.95
C ALA A 42 -9.65 0.73 7.46
N GLU A 43 -10.62 -0.03 6.94
CA GLU A 43 -11.03 0.05 5.54
C GLU A 43 -11.69 1.41 5.22
N GLU A 44 -12.51 1.93 6.13
CA GLU A 44 -13.06 3.29 6.08
C GLU A 44 -11.96 4.36 6.12
N ALA A 45 -10.97 4.22 7.01
CA ALA A 45 -9.84 5.14 7.07
C ALA A 45 -9.03 5.12 5.77
N LYS A 46 -8.74 3.94 5.20
CA LYS A 46 -8.04 3.82 3.91
C LYS A 46 -8.82 4.51 2.79
N ARG A 47 -10.12 4.22 2.66
CA ARG A 47 -11.00 4.85 1.65
C ARG A 47 -11.02 6.36 1.79
N LEU A 48 -11.22 6.87 3.01
CA LEU A 48 -11.25 8.30 3.27
C LEU A 48 -9.93 8.99 2.91
N LEU A 49 -8.78 8.36 3.17
CA LEU A 49 -7.47 8.91 2.81
C LEU A 49 -7.29 8.97 1.30
N VAL A 50 -7.77 7.97 0.56
CA VAL A 50 -7.76 7.97 -0.91
C VAL A 50 -8.73 9.01 -1.46
N ASP A 51 -9.96 9.06 -0.98
CA ASP A 51 -10.99 10.02 -1.42
C ASP A 51 -10.57 11.48 -1.16
N LYS A 52 -9.81 11.72 -0.09
CA LYS A 52 -9.25 13.05 0.22
C LYS A 52 -7.93 13.35 -0.50
N GLY A 53 -7.40 12.43 -1.31
CA GLY A 53 -6.17 12.62 -2.07
C GLY A 53 -4.89 12.55 -1.24
N TYR A 54 -4.92 11.96 -0.05
CA TYR A 54 -3.73 11.74 0.79
C TYR A 54 -2.99 10.44 0.46
N ALA A 55 -3.67 9.49 -0.19
CA ALA A 55 -3.11 8.24 -0.65
C ALA A 55 -3.70 7.88 -2.00
N ASP A 56 -3.02 6.98 -2.72
CA ASP A 56 -3.50 6.46 -3.99
C ASP A 56 -3.04 5.02 -4.22
N TYR A 57 -3.72 4.33 -5.12
CA TYR A 57 -3.35 2.99 -5.57
C TYR A 57 -2.54 3.08 -6.85
N CYS A 58 -1.33 2.52 -6.84
CA CYS A 58 -0.52 2.41 -8.04
C CYS A 58 -1.13 1.45 -9.05
N GLY A 59 -0.74 1.60 -10.32
CA GLY A 59 -1.09 0.66 -11.38
C GLY A 59 -0.59 -0.76 -11.15
N ALA A 60 -1.12 -1.67 -11.97
CA ALA A 60 -0.75 -3.08 -11.98
C ALA A 60 0.77 -3.28 -12.17
N ARG A 61 1.39 -2.50 -13.06
CA ARG A 61 2.81 -2.64 -13.42
C ARG A 61 3.73 -2.31 -12.23
N GLU A 62 3.44 -1.23 -11.52
CA GLU A 62 4.14 -0.80 -10.31
C GLU A 62 3.91 -1.76 -9.14
N SER A 63 2.81 -2.51 -9.17
CA SER A 63 2.44 -3.50 -8.17
C SER A 63 3.08 -4.87 -8.41
N LEU A 64 3.60 -5.15 -9.61
CA LEU A 64 4.25 -6.42 -9.96
C LEU A 64 5.33 -6.90 -8.98
N PRO A 65 6.23 -6.03 -8.45
CA PRO A 65 7.27 -6.49 -7.52
C PRO A 65 6.73 -7.11 -6.23
N LEU A 66 5.47 -6.84 -5.88
CA LEU A 66 4.79 -7.41 -4.71
C LEU A 66 4.34 -8.86 -4.94
N LEU A 67 4.20 -9.29 -6.19
CA LEU A 67 3.80 -10.66 -6.52
C LEU A 67 4.91 -11.65 -6.17
N ASN A 68 4.50 -12.86 -5.78
CA ASN A 68 5.45 -13.96 -5.60
C ASN A 68 5.78 -14.63 -6.95
N ALA A 69 6.85 -15.42 -6.96
CA ALA A 69 7.34 -16.08 -8.18
C ALA A 69 6.28 -17.00 -8.83
N GLU A 70 5.43 -17.64 -8.04
CA GLU A 70 4.39 -18.55 -8.56
C GLU A 70 3.26 -17.81 -9.28
N VAL A 71 2.92 -16.58 -8.86
CA VAL A 71 1.99 -15.73 -9.62
C VAL A 71 2.65 -15.28 -10.93
N LEU A 72 3.91 -14.84 -10.89
CA LEU A 72 4.64 -14.42 -12.09
C LEU A 72 4.74 -15.54 -13.13
N LYS A 73 5.03 -16.78 -12.70
CA LYS A 73 5.03 -17.95 -13.58
C LYS A 73 3.66 -18.23 -14.19
N ARG A 74 2.57 -18.05 -13.44
CA ARG A 74 1.21 -18.22 -13.97
C ARG A 74 0.91 -17.21 -15.09
N LEU A 75 1.31 -15.95 -14.92
CA LEU A 75 1.19 -14.94 -15.98
C LEU A 75 1.98 -15.35 -17.22
N LEU A 76 3.26 -15.68 -17.06
CA LEU A 76 4.13 -16.10 -18.16
C LEU A 76 3.61 -17.34 -18.89
N LYS A 77 3.04 -18.31 -18.16
CA LYS A 77 2.42 -19.51 -18.72
C LYS A 77 1.25 -19.16 -19.64
N GLY A 78 0.47 -18.12 -19.31
CA GLY A 78 -0.63 -17.63 -20.14
C GLY A 78 -0.20 -17.11 -21.52
N LYS A 79 1.06 -16.71 -21.68
CA LYS A 79 1.69 -16.33 -22.97
C LYS A 79 2.70 -17.36 -23.49
N GLU A 80 2.70 -18.57 -22.91
CA GLU A 80 3.62 -19.66 -23.27
C GLU A 80 5.12 -19.26 -23.17
N LEU A 81 5.44 -18.34 -22.26
CA LEU A 81 6.81 -17.85 -22.04
C LEU A 81 7.59 -18.76 -21.07
N PRO A 82 8.94 -18.77 -21.14
CA PRO A 82 9.76 -19.54 -20.21
C PRO A 82 9.49 -19.22 -18.73
N LEU A 83 9.37 -20.27 -17.91
CA LEU A 83 9.04 -20.19 -16.48
C LEU A 83 10.25 -20.37 -15.55
N SER A 84 11.43 -20.61 -16.11
CA SER A 84 12.68 -20.75 -15.38
C SER A 84 13.23 -19.39 -14.95
N GLY A 85 14.06 -19.43 -13.90
CA GLY A 85 14.78 -18.26 -13.38
C GLY A 85 14.37 -17.87 -11.97
N LYS A 86 15.13 -16.91 -11.42
CA LYS A 86 14.82 -16.28 -10.13
C LYS A 86 13.64 -15.30 -10.26
N LYS A 87 13.07 -14.85 -9.14
CA LYS A 87 11.92 -13.94 -9.12
C LYS A 87 12.16 -12.69 -9.96
N GLU A 88 13.36 -12.12 -9.88
CA GLU A 88 13.74 -10.89 -10.58
C GLU A 88 13.75 -11.08 -12.11
N GLU A 89 14.21 -12.25 -12.57
CA GLU A 89 14.20 -12.61 -14.00
C GLU A 89 12.77 -12.84 -14.50
N LEU A 90 11.93 -13.50 -13.70
CA LEU A 90 10.51 -13.68 -14.01
C LEU A 90 9.77 -12.34 -14.05
N LEU A 91 10.03 -11.46 -13.09
CA LEU A 91 9.46 -10.12 -13.01
C LEU A 91 9.82 -9.30 -14.25
N LYS A 92 11.11 -9.26 -14.60
CA LYS A 92 11.58 -8.56 -15.80
C LYS A 92 10.90 -9.12 -17.05
N ARG A 93 10.79 -10.45 -17.18
CA ARG A 93 10.13 -11.08 -18.32
C ARG A 93 8.65 -10.68 -18.43
N VAL A 94 7.94 -10.59 -17.30
CA VAL A 94 6.56 -10.07 -17.28
C VAL A 94 6.54 -8.60 -17.73
N GLN A 95 7.44 -7.75 -17.22
CA GLN A 95 7.50 -6.33 -17.62
C GLN A 95 7.79 -6.15 -19.11
N ASP A 96 8.67 -6.98 -19.69
CA ASP A 96 9.08 -6.88 -21.09
C ASP A 96 8.01 -7.38 -22.07
N ASN A 97 7.09 -8.25 -21.63
CA ASN A 97 6.15 -8.96 -22.52
C ASN A 97 4.67 -8.66 -22.28
N PHE A 98 4.32 -7.85 -21.27
CA PHE A 98 2.94 -7.48 -20.97
C PHE A 98 2.74 -5.96 -21.04
N SER A 99 1.67 -5.56 -21.72
CA SER A 99 1.18 -4.18 -21.73
C SER A 99 0.55 -3.80 -20.39
N GLN A 100 0.34 -2.51 -20.16
CA GLN A 100 -0.33 -2.06 -18.95
C GLN A 100 -1.78 -2.56 -18.91
N GLU A 101 -2.55 -2.47 -20.02
CA GLU A 101 -3.95 -2.93 -20.02
C GLU A 101 -4.08 -4.43 -19.72
N GLU A 102 -3.18 -5.26 -20.27
CA GLU A 102 -3.18 -6.69 -19.97
C GLU A 102 -2.94 -6.96 -18.48
N LEU A 103 -1.98 -6.25 -17.88
CA LEU A 103 -1.69 -6.41 -16.45
C LEU A 103 -2.88 -5.96 -15.60
N GLU A 104 -3.52 -4.83 -15.94
CA GLU A 104 -4.71 -4.36 -15.22
C GLU A 104 -5.84 -5.40 -15.20
N GLY A 105 -6.03 -6.14 -16.31
CA GLY A 105 -7.03 -7.20 -16.41
C GLY A 105 -6.62 -8.54 -15.74
N LEU A 106 -5.33 -8.80 -15.56
CA LEU A 106 -4.82 -10.08 -15.05
C LEU A 106 -4.52 -10.06 -13.54
N ILE A 107 -4.24 -8.91 -12.96
CA ILE A 107 -3.91 -8.78 -11.54
C ILE A 107 -4.82 -7.77 -10.86
N THR A 108 -5.30 -8.10 -9.66
CA THR A 108 -6.14 -7.22 -8.83
C THR A 108 -5.34 -6.52 -7.73
N LEU A 109 -4.17 -7.05 -7.37
CA LEU A 109 -3.33 -6.48 -6.32
C LEU A 109 -2.81 -5.11 -6.73
N ARG A 110 -3.03 -4.10 -5.88
CA ARG A 110 -2.57 -2.72 -6.09
C ARG A 110 -1.78 -2.28 -4.87
N ARG A 111 -0.56 -1.77 -5.10
CA ARG A 111 0.23 -1.10 -4.07
C ARG A 111 -0.46 0.20 -3.67
N CYS A 112 -0.55 0.48 -2.39
CA CYS A 112 -0.95 1.78 -1.87
C CYS A 112 0.31 2.64 -1.65
N VAL A 113 0.25 3.91 -2.01
CA VAL A 113 1.29 4.91 -1.75
C VAL A 113 0.66 6.19 -1.21
N ILE A 114 1.39 6.93 -0.40
CA ILE A 114 0.97 8.27 0.02
C ILE A 114 1.29 9.29 -1.07
N THR A 115 0.46 10.33 -1.19
CA THR A 115 0.68 11.44 -2.11
C THR A 115 1.60 12.50 -1.49
N ALA A 116 1.93 13.55 -2.25
CA ALA A 116 2.64 14.71 -1.71
C ALA A 116 1.82 15.37 -0.58
N GLU A 117 0.52 15.52 -0.79
CA GLU A 117 -0.44 16.06 0.17
C GLU A 117 -0.53 15.17 1.42
N GLY A 118 -0.48 13.84 1.25
CA GLY A 118 -0.42 12.89 2.36
C GLY A 118 0.85 13.03 3.18
N THR A 119 1.99 13.20 2.50
CA THR A 119 3.29 13.44 3.14
C THR A 119 3.25 14.74 3.96
N GLU A 120 2.74 15.83 3.40
CA GLU A 120 2.59 17.10 4.13
C GLU A 120 1.65 16.98 5.34
N ALA A 121 0.54 16.24 5.19
CA ALA A 121 -0.39 16.00 6.29
C ALA A 121 0.28 15.21 7.42
N LEU A 122 1.10 14.20 7.10
CA LEU A 122 1.89 13.49 8.10
C LEU A 122 2.89 14.40 8.81
N ASP A 123 3.57 15.27 8.07
CA ASP A 123 4.54 16.20 8.63
C ASP A 123 3.92 17.20 9.59
N ARG A 124 2.74 17.75 9.26
CA ARG A 124 1.99 18.67 10.14
C ARG A 124 1.55 18.01 11.46
N HIS A 125 1.25 16.71 11.44
CA HIS A 125 0.70 15.97 12.57
C HIS A 125 1.68 14.96 13.17
N ARG A 126 3.00 15.19 13.05
CA ARG A 126 4.03 14.30 13.62
C ARG A 126 3.92 14.11 15.13
N ASP A 127 3.29 15.02 15.86
CA ASP A 127 3.04 14.87 17.30
C ASP A 127 2.11 13.69 17.60
N ILE A 128 1.12 13.44 16.73
CA ILE A 128 0.21 12.28 16.83
C ILE A 128 1.01 10.98 16.67
N ILE A 129 1.91 10.92 15.69
CA ILE A 129 2.80 9.75 15.47
C ILE A 129 3.76 9.54 16.65
N LYS A 130 4.33 10.62 17.20
CA LYS A 130 5.19 10.52 18.39
C LYS A 130 4.43 9.95 19.60
N ARG A 131 3.20 10.41 19.84
CA ARG A 131 2.32 9.96 20.94
C ARG A 131 1.83 8.53 20.76
N HIS A 132 1.63 8.07 19.52
CA HIS A 132 1.27 6.69 19.22
C HIS A 132 2.27 5.68 19.85
N GLY A 133 3.53 6.09 19.98
CA GLY A 133 4.58 5.33 20.65
C GLY A 133 5.52 4.72 19.63
N MET A 134 6.49 5.53 19.20
CA MET A 134 7.62 5.07 18.38
C MET A 134 8.55 4.19 19.24
N LYS A 135 8.09 3.00 19.65
CA LYS A 135 8.99 1.93 20.08
C LYS A 135 9.20 1.00 18.89
N ALA A 136 10.21 1.34 18.08
CA ALA A 136 11.07 0.41 17.35
C ALA A 136 10.44 -0.88 16.77
N MET A 137 9.21 -0.84 16.25
CA MET A 137 8.57 -2.05 15.71
C MET A 137 8.80 -2.22 14.19
N TYR A 138 9.37 -1.20 13.53
CA TYR A 138 9.66 -1.21 12.09
C TYR A 138 11.10 -0.77 11.75
N ALA A 139 11.97 -0.62 12.76
CA ALA A 139 13.41 -0.47 12.55
C ALA A 139 14.04 -1.85 12.31
N SER A 140 13.67 -2.48 11.20
CA SER A 140 14.37 -3.64 10.66
C SER A 140 14.67 -3.37 9.20
N LYS A 141 15.80 -2.70 8.98
CA LYS A 141 16.66 -2.95 7.82
C LYS A 141 17.98 -3.47 8.34
#